data_AF-A0A800KLZ7-F1
#
_entry.id   AF-A0A800KLZ7-F1
#
_cell.length_a   1.000
_cell.length_b   1.000
_cell.length_c   1.000
_cell.angle_alpha   90.00
_cell.angle_beta   90.00
_cell.angle_gamma   90.00
#
_symmetry.space_group_name_H-M   'P 1'
#
loop_
_entity.id
_entity.type
_entity.pdbx_description
1 polymer ?
#
loop_
_entity_poly.entity_id
_entity_poly.type
_entity_poly.pdbx_seq_one_letter_code
_entity_poly.pdbx_strand_id
1 'polypeptide(L)'
;MPRPLYFLALLWLFAVPLLAQEDEPELEGMGRRDPVAAAKAAARLALDTGRLEDAGHHLERALLHAPLDVDLVAGILETLEGEGDAVRDARLLWSSLWHELASGSDGRANPPSSVRRFLSDDPWPAALTKARASAVDELHRWVASHESSASKKPADRLLADWGRRLALDLARPVPRLDDAARADLAPLLQVGGREHSPVLSALDRLMKSALASGDTGLAMRSARALHGLAVQADFKDLKGPRPSGMGSVRSKAGAGLSRARGKLRDKSPDPWSVEDLEWLTSEEGEAFTRSHDSFAYPGTGFSTQEWYRVETDCGFETLLGVATTIELHHQRLAGWYGVDPFIGRPGIVRIVPEPNGLEAEGTPFWWAGGFQGGDTTVMRFAQGNIEGLGHGLTHELTHRFDGALFPGQPSWLTEGKAVWTASAYGPSTDEVFVENHANFGTFQGVWIDGWGRAEKLETLISGTMEDYRDNYAAGYCLYVYLNTWEENGERLFQEALQRFMEGGRSRRGEPLDFFERHYCDGKDGRP
;
A
#
# COMPACT_ATOMS: atom_id res chain seq x y z
N MET A 1 17.51 29.63 28.36
CA MET A 1 17.57 28.62 27.27
C MET A 1 16.21 27.93 27.20
N PRO A 2 15.59 27.73 26.02
CA PRO A 2 14.35 27.00 25.94
C PRO A 2 14.62 25.53 26.27
N ARG A 3 13.89 24.94 27.23
CA ARG A 3 14.15 23.59 27.77
C ARG A 3 13.85 22.51 26.71
N PRO A 4 14.80 21.62 26.35
CA PRO A 4 14.63 20.59 25.32
C PRO A 4 13.67 19.44 25.71
N LEU A 5 13.38 19.25 27.00
CA LEU A 5 12.49 18.19 27.51
C LEU A 5 11.00 18.45 27.26
N TYR A 6 10.60 19.72 27.15
CA TYR A 6 9.22 20.12 26.83
C TYR A 6 8.78 19.66 25.43
N PHE A 7 9.69 19.75 24.45
CA PHE A 7 9.45 19.29 23.08
C PHE A 7 9.22 17.77 23.03
N LEU A 8 9.92 17.01 23.88
CA LEU A 8 9.79 15.54 23.98
C LEU A 8 8.49 15.09 24.63
N ALA A 9 7.98 15.80 25.65
CA ALA A 9 6.70 15.49 26.29
C ALA A 9 5.50 15.80 25.37
N LEU A 10 5.55 16.91 24.62
CA LEU A 10 4.58 17.20 23.57
C LEU A 10 4.65 16.18 22.42
N LEU A 11 5.86 15.86 21.93
CA LEU A 11 6.06 14.84 20.89
C LEU A 11 5.52 13.46 21.29
N TRP A 12 5.64 13.08 22.57
CA TRP A 12 5.07 11.82 23.08
C TRP A 12 3.54 11.80 23.08
N LEU A 13 2.87 12.89 23.48
CA LEU A 13 1.40 13.01 23.41
C LEU A 13 0.88 12.98 21.96
N PHE A 14 1.69 13.35 20.97
CA PHE A 14 1.36 13.25 19.54
C PHE A 14 1.74 11.90 18.89
N ALA A 15 2.64 11.10 19.48
CA ALA A 15 3.23 9.90 18.86
C ALA A 15 2.68 8.54 19.35
N VAL A 16 1.77 8.51 20.33
CA VAL A 16 1.30 7.25 20.94
C VAL A 16 0.59 6.25 20.01
N PRO A 17 -0.02 6.57 18.85
CA PRO A 17 -0.62 5.51 18.05
C PRO A 17 0.40 4.69 17.24
N LEU A 18 1.71 4.98 17.26
CA LEU A 18 2.68 4.29 16.40
C LEU A 18 3.52 3.17 17.05
N LEU A 19 3.47 2.97 18.37
CA LEU A 19 4.41 2.06 19.08
C LEU A 19 3.74 1.05 20.03
N ALA A 20 2.44 0.79 19.89
CA ALA A 20 1.76 -0.23 20.70
C ALA A 20 1.48 -1.48 19.87
N GLN A 21 2.51 -2.28 19.59
CA GLN A 21 2.41 -3.72 19.33
C GLN A 21 3.80 -4.38 19.27
N GLU A 22 4.51 -4.44 20.39
CA GLU A 22 5.52 -5.47 20.60
C GLU A 22 5.37 -6.02 22.02
N ASP A 23 4.94 -7.29 22.10
CA ASP A 23 4.91 -8.07 23.33
C ASP A 23 6.36 -8.37 23.75
N GLU A 24 6.86 -7.70 24.80
CA GLU A 24 8.10 -8.12 25.45
C GLU A 24 7.81 -9.15 26.56
N PRO A 25 8.64 -10.21 26.68
CA PRO A 25 8.42 -11.28 27.63
C PRO A 25 8.70 -10.85 29.08
N GLU A 26 7.87 -11.33 30.00
CA GLU A 26 7.98 -11.12 31.44
C GLU A 26 9.33 -11.61 32.00
N LEU A 27 10.19 -10.66 32.37
CA LEU A 27 11.33 -10.92 33.25
C LEU A 27 10.91 -10.65 34.70
N GLU A 28 10.46 -11.69 35.39
CA GLU A 28 10.28 -11.71 36.84
C GLU A 28 11.64 -11.72 37.56
N GLY A 29 11.76 -10.95 38.66
CA GLY A 29 12.79 -11.23 39.67
C GLY A 29 13.80 -10.14 39.99
N MET A 30 13.49 -8.85 39.82
CA MET A 30 14.16 -7.76 40.55
C MET A 30 13.12 -6.69 40.86
N GLY A 31 12.97 -6.30 42.14
CA GLY A 31 11.99 -5.29 42.55
C GLY A 31 12.17 -3.97 41.80
N ARG A 32 11.42 -3.79 40.71
CA ARG A 32 11.34 -2.53 39.96
C ARG A 32 10.76 -1.50 40.92
N ARG A 33 11.62 -0.62 41.45
CA ARG A 33 11.15 0.59 42.13
C ARG A 33 10.31 1.36 41.11
N ASP A 34 9.06 1.61 41.43
CA ASP A 34 8.17 2.43 40.61
C ASP A 34 8.86 3.76 40.29
N PRO A 35 9.23 4.01 39.02
CA PRO A 35 9.99 5.20 38.63
C PRO A 35 9.21 6.49 38.92
N VAL A 36 7.86 6.44 38.91
CA VAL A 36 7.00 7.58 39.23
C VAL A 36 7.08 7.88 40.72
N ALA A 37 6.89 6.87 41.58
CA ALA A 37 6.98 7.05 43.04
C ALA A 37 8.36 7.55 43.48
N ALA A 38 9.44 7.02 42.90
CA ALA A 38 10.80 7.45 43.20
C ALA A 38 11.05 8.92 42.79
N ALA A 39 10.58 9.31 41.61
CA ALA A 39 10.69 10.69 41.13
C ALA A 39 9.83 11.67 41.96
N LYS A 40 8.60 11.29 42.34
CA LYS A 40 7.74 12.08 43.25
C LYS A 40 8.40 12.29 44.62
N ALA A 41 9.03 11.25 45.19
CA ALA A 41 9.74 11.36 46.46
C ALA A 41 10.96 12.28 46.38
N ALA A 42 11.74 12.19 45.29
CA ALA A 42 12.88 13.08 45.05
C ALA A 42 12.44 14.54 44.85
N ALA A 43 11.35 14.76 44.11
CA ALA A 43 10.74 16.09 43.96
C ALA A 43 10.32 16.68 45.30
N ARG A 44 9.67 15.88 46.15
CA ARG A 44 9.24 16.32 47.48
C ARG A 44 10.42 16.75 48.36
N LEU A 45 11.49 15.95 48.39
CA LEU A 45 12.71 16.30 49.12
C LEU A 45 13.36 17.59 48.59
N ALA A 46 13.36 17.79 47.27
CA ALA A 46 13.87 19.00 46.65
C ALA A 46 13.01 20.24 47.02
N LEU A 47 11.67 20.11 47.00
CA LEU A 47 10.75 21.15 47.46
C LEU A 47 10.96 21.50 48.94
N ASP A 48 11.04 20.49 49.81
CA ASP A 48 11.23 20.69 51.26
C ASP A 48 12.59 21.33 51.59
N THR A 49 13.57 21.26 50.67
CA THR A 49 14.90 21.89 50.78
C THR A 49 15.04 23.18 49.97
N GLY A 50 13.96 23.70 49.38
CA GLY A 50 13.96 24.95 48.60
C GLY A 50 14.64 24.86 47.23
N ARG A 51 14.93 23.65 46.73
CA ARG A 51 15.57 23.42 45.42
C ARG A 51 14.52 23.22 44.33
N LEU A 52 13.89 24.32 43.92
CA LEU A 52 12.74 24.29 43.02
C LEU A 52 13.06 23.79 41.61
N GLU A 53 14.23 24.14 41.07
CA GLU A 53 14.66 23.64 39.76
C GLU A 53 14.85 22.11 39.76
N ASP A 54 15.50 21.56 40.79
CA ASP A 54 15.65 20.12 40.99
C ASP A 54 14.29 19.43 41.13
N ALA A 55 13.38 20.04 41.89
CA ALA A 55 12.01 19.54 42.05
C ALA A 55 11.26 19.50 40.72
N GLY A 56 11.35 20.56 39.92
CA GLY A 56 10.76 20.62 38.57
C GLY A 56 11.30 19.52 37.66
N HIS A 57 12.61 19.29 37.62
CA HIS A 57 13.21 18.22 36.81
C HIS A 57 12.75 16.82 37.24
N HIS A 58 12.62 16.58 38.55
CA HIS A 58 12.10 15.30 39.04
C HIS A 58 10.64 15.08 38.66
N LEU A 59 9.81 16.13 38.68
CA LEU A 59 8.40 16.06 38.27
C LEU A 59 8.24 15.91 36.75
N GLU A 60 9.04 16.61 35.94
CA GLU A 60 9.08 16.43 34.49
C GLU A 60 9.45 14.97 34.13
N ARG A 61 10.42 14.38 34.85
CA ARG A 61 10.78 12.96 34.68
C ARG A 61 9.65 12.01 35.09
N ALA A 62 8.93 12.32 36.17
CA ALA A 62 7.77 11.53 36.57
C ALA A 62 6.67 11.58 35.50
N LEU A 63 6.47 12.74 34.86
CA LEU A 63 5.46 12.95 33.83
C LEU A 63 5.75 12.12 32.55
N LEU A 64 7.02 11.87 32.22
CA LEU A 64 7.39 10.95 31.14
C LEU A 64 6.87 9.52 31.37
N HIS A 65 6.72 9.11 32.63
CA HIS A 65 6.23 7.77 33.00
C HIS A 65 4.72 7.77 33.34
N ALA A 66 4.12 8.92 33.62
CA ALA A 66 2.71 9.09 33.94
C ALA A 66 2.12 10.35 33.26
N PRO A 67 1.99 10.36 31.91
CA PRO A 67 1.72 11.58 31.14
C PRO A 67 0.31 12.18 31.36
N LEU A 68 -0.61 11.42 31.95
CA LEU A 68 -1.98 11.86 32.24
C LEU A 68 -2.17 12.28 33.71
N ASP A 69 -1.11 12.29 34.51
CA ASP A 69 -1.19 12.65 35.93
C ASP A 69 -1.21 14.19 36.09
N VAL A 70 -2.41 14.73 36.28
CA VAL A 70 -2.67 16.16 36.46
C VAL A 70 -1.95 16.76 37.68
N ASP A 71 -1.70 15.96 38.72
CA ASP A 71 -1.06 16.44 39.95
C ASP A 71 0.44 16.67 39.73
N LEU A 72 1.08 15.91 38.83
CA LEU A 72 2.46 16.17 38.41
C LEU A 72 2.60 17.52 37.72
N VAL A 73 1.67 17.85 36.82
CA VAL A 73 1.65 19.14 36.12
C VAL A 73 1.41 20.29 37.10
N ALA A 74 0.50 20.11 38.07
CA ALA A 74 0.28 21.07 39.14
C ALA A 74 1.54 21.32 39.98
N GLY A 75 2.32 20.27 40.28
CA GLY A 75 3.59 20.39 40.97
C GLY A 75 4.66 21.13 40.15
N ILE A 76 4.72 20.90 38.83
CA ILE A 76 5.65 21.63 37.95
C ILE A 76 5.33 23.12 37.97
N LEU A 77 4.05 23.50 37.89
CA LEU A 77 3.61 24.90 37.98
C LEU A 77 4.03 25.60 39.28
N GLU A 78 4.04 24.87 40.41
CA GLU A 78 4.50 25.36 41.72
C GLU A 78 6.02 25.63 41.74
N THR A 79 6.80 24.92 40.92
CA THR A 79 8.27 25.08 40.85
C THR A 79 8.73 26.25 39.98
N LEU A 80 7.82 26.87 39.23
CA LEU A 80 8.14 28.00 38.36
C LEU A 80 8.20 29.30 39.19
N GLU A 81 9.41 29.80 39.42
CA GLU A 81 9.66 31.09 40.09
C GLU A 81 10.30 32.13 39.17
N GLY A 82 10.13 33.39 39.55
CA GLY A 82 10.75 34.55 38.89
C GLY A 82 9.82 35.33 37.97
N GLU A 83 10.31 36.47 37.51
CA GLU A 83 9.65 37.38 36.57
C GLU A 83 10.45 37.40 35.26
N GLY A 84 9.75 37.33 34.13
CA GLY A 84 10.37 37.35 32.79
C GLY A 84 9.62 36.53 31.76
N ASP A 85 9.89 36.79 30.49
CA ASP A 85 9.15 36.19 29.36
C ASP A 85 9.27 34.66 29.34
N ALA A 86 10.47 34.11 29.58
CA ALA A 86 10.67 32.66 29.58
C ALA A 86 9.86 31.91 30.67
N VAL A 87 9.71 32.52 31.86
CA VAL A 87 8.92 31.93 32.96
C VAL A 87 7.43 32.06 32.66
N ARG A 88 7.01 33.18 32.07
CA ARG A 88 5.64 33.42 31.63
C ARG A 88 5.20 32.42 30.56
N ASP A 89 6.05 32.20 29.55
CA ASP A 89 5.80 31.24 28.47
C ASP A 89 5.72 29.82 29.04
N ALA A 90 6.67 29.42 29.88
CA ALA A 90 6.63 28.11 30.54
C ALA A 90 5.34 27.93 31.35
N ARG A 91 4.94 28.96 32.14
CA ARG A 91 3.70 28.91 32.93
C ARG A 91 2.46 28.78 32.04
N LEU A 92 2.40 29.51 30.92
CA LEU A 92 1.31 29.41 29.96
C LEU A 92 1.18 28.00 29.37
N LEU A 93 2.30 27.42 28.96
CA LEU A 93 2.36 26.08 28.38
C LEU A 93 1.93 25.00 29.38
N TRP A 94 2.49 25.03 30.60
CA TRP A 94 2.11 24.08 31.65
C TRP A 94 0.65 24.28 32.12
N SER A 95 0.15 25.51 32.12
CA SER A 95 -1.28 25.79 32.39
C SER A 95 -2.17 25.21 31.30
N SER A 96 -1.73 25.23 30.04
CA SER A 96 -2.45 24.65 28.91
C SER A 96 -2.58 23.14 29.07
N LEU A 97 -1.48 22.45 29.35
CA LEU A 97 -1.50 21.01 29.64
C LEU A 97 -2.33 20.67 30.88
N TRP A 98 -2.24 21.48 31.95
CA TRP A 98 -3.05 21.27 33.14
C TRP A 98 -4.54 21.35 32.82
N HIS A 99 -4.96 22.36 32.06
CA HIS A 99 -6.35 22.51 31.63
C HIS A 99 -6.80 21.35 30.74
N GLU A 100 -5.94 20.87 29.84
CA GLU A 100 -6.23 19.71 28.99
C GLU A 100 -6.49 18.44 29.80
N LEU A 101 -5.63 18.13 30.79
CA LEU A 101 -5.77 16.95 31.64
C LEU A 101 -6.90 17.06 32.68
N ALA A 102 -7.15 18.26 33.21
CA ALA A 102 -8.12 18.48 34.29
C ALA A 102 -9.57 18.62 33.79
N SER A 103 -9.76 18.97 32.52
CA SER A 103 -11.09 19.28 31.99
C SER A 103 -11.99 18.06 31.87
N GLY A 104 -13.30 18.27 32.07
CA GLY A 104 -14.34 17.31 31.74
C GLY A 104 -14.57 17.18 30.23
N SER A 105 -15.55 16.35 29.84
CA SER A 105 -15.99 16.24 28.44
C SER A 105 -16.61 17.54 27.91
N ASP A 106 -17.02 18.47 28.79
CA ASP A 106 -17.49 19.80 28.42
C ASP A 106 -16.35 20.83 28.22
N GLY A 107 -15.09 20.37 28.31
CA GLY A 107 -13.91 21.20 28.19
C GLY A 107 -13.71 22.17 29.35
N ARG A 108 -14.35 21.93 30.50
CA ARG A 108 -14.22 22.78 31.69
C ARG A 108 -13.44 22.09 32.80
N ALA A 109 -12.52 22.83 33.41
CA ALA A 109 -11.80 22.43 34.60
C ALA A 109 -12.17 23.35 35.78
N ASN A 110 -12.19 22.79 36.99
CA ASN A 110 -12.40 23.54 38.23
C ASN A 110 -11.12 23.47 39.09
N PRO A 111 -10.14 24.37 38.88
CA PRO A 111 -8.88 24.32 39.61
C PRO A 111 -9.10 24.57 41.11
N PRO A 112 -8.55 23.72 42.00
CA PRO A 112 -8.54 23.98 43.43
C PRO A 112 -7.68 25.21 43.74
N SER A 113 -7.94 25.87 44.86
CA SER A 113 -7.24 27.11 45.25
C SER A 113 -5.72 26.94 45.34
N SER A 114 -5.24 25.74 45.69
CA SER A 114 -3.81 25.39 45.76
C SER A 114 -3.10 25.47 44.41
N VAL A 115 -3.80 25.17 43.32
CA VAL A 115 -3.26 25.19 41.95
C VAL A 115 -3.54 26.52 41.25
N ARG A 116 -4.71 27.11 41.51
CA ARG A 116 -5.15 28.35 40.86
C ARG A 116 -4.14 29.49 40.95
N ARG A 117 -3.44 29.61 42.09
CA ARG A 117 -2.40 30.64 42.32
C ARG A 117 -1.16 30.51 41.41
N PHE A 118 -0.96 29.35 40.79
CA PHE A 118 0.22 29.06 39.95
C PHE A 118 -0.11 28.98 38.46
N LEU A 119 -1.40 28.97 38.10
CA LEU A 119 -1.82 29.00 36.71
C LEU A 119 -1.47 30.37 36.09
N SER A 120 -1.33 30.38 34.76
CA SER A 120 -1.26 31.60 33.99
C SER A 120 -2.53 32.42 34.15
N ASP A 121 -2.41 33.74 34.22
CA ASP A 121 -3.54 34.68 34.18
C ASP A 121 -4.14 34.81 32.77
N ASP A 122 -3.47 34.26 31.75
CA ASP A 122 -3.97 34.24 30.39
C ASP A 122 -5.23 33.34 30.30
N PRO A 123 -6.34 33.83 29.71
CA PRO A 123 -7.56 33.03 29.59
C PRO A 123 -7.47 31.91 28.55
N TRP A 124 -6.46 31.93 27.67
CA TRP A 124 -6.35 31.03 26.53
C TRP A 124 -6.33 29.53 26.87
N PRO A 125 -5.58 29.04 27.88
CA PRO A 125 -5.62 27.63 28.30
C PRO A 125 -7.03 27.08 28.56
N ALA A 126 -7.83 27.83 29.33
CA ALA A 126 -9.21 27.47 29.64
C ALA A 126 -10.15 27.68 28.45
N ALA A 127 -9.93 28.73 27.66
CA ALA A 127 -10.74 29.02 26.48
C ALA A 127 -10.55 27.95 25.38
N LEU A 128 -9.32 27.45 25.19
CA LEU A 128 -8.97 26.46 24.17
C LEU A 128 -9.65 25.12 24.43
N THR A 129 -9.60 24.60 25.66
CA THR A 129 -10.25 23.33 26.04
C THR A 129 -11.76 23.41 25.89
N LYS A 130 -12.38 24.52 26.29
CA LYS A 130 -13.81 24.79 26.07
C LYS A 130 -14.17 24.91 24.58
N ALA A 131 -13.32 25.55 23.78
CA ALA A 131 -13.52 25.69 22.34
C ALA A 131 -13.44 24.34 21.63
N ARG A 132 -12.48 23.47 22.03
CA ARG A 132 -12.39 22.08 21.54
C ARG A 132 -13.67 21.31 21.81
N ALA A 133 -14.16 21.29 23.06
CA ALA A 133 -15.41 20.60 23.40
C ALA A 133 -16.60 21.13 22.58
N SER A 134 -16.72 22.46 22.43
CA SER A 134 -17.78 23.07 21.63
C SER A 134 -17.71 22.68 20.15
N ALA A 135 -16.49 22.60 19.58
CA ALA A 135 -16.27 22.17 18.20
C ALA A 135 -16.60 20.68 18.01
N VAL A 136 -16.24 19.83 18.98
CA VAL A 136 -16.59 18.40 18.97
C VAL A 136 -18.10 18.21 19.02
N ASP A 137 -18.81 18.94 19.87
CA ASP A 137 -20.28 18.90 19.95
C ASP A 137 -20.97 19.37 18.66
N GLU A 138 -20.41 20.37 17.99
CA GLU A 138 -20.89 20.83 16.68
C GLU A 138 -20.65 19.77 15.61
N LEU A 139 -19.44 19.20 15.54
CA LEU A 139 -19.11 18.14 14.60
C LEU A 139 -19.95 16.89 14.84
N HIS A 140 -20.20 16.50 16.09
CA HIS A 140 -21.06 15.36 16.41
C HIS A 140 -22.48 15.55 15.83
N ARG A 141 -23.08 16.73 16.02
CA ARG A 141 -24.40 17.06 15.44
C ARG A 141 -24.35 17.11 13.91
N TRP A 142 -23.29 17.67 13.35
CA TRP A 142 -23.09 17.77 11.91
C TRP A 142 -22.93 16.38 11.26
N VAL A 143 -22.16 15.48 11.88
CA VAL A 143 -22.00 14.08 11.48
C VAL A 143 -23.35 13.38 11.48
N ALA A 144 -24.11 13.45 12.57
CA ALA A 144 -25.42 12.80 12.67
C ALA A 144 -26.39 13.28 11.56
N SER A 145 -26.37 14.59 11.26
CA SER A 145 -27.13 15.15 10.14
C SER A 145 -26.76 14.52 8.79
N HIS A 146 -25.47 14.40 8.49
CA HIS A 146 -24.98 13.85 7.21
C HIS A 146 -25.20 12.34 7.09
N GLU A 147 -25.09 11.60 8.19
CA GLU A 147 -25.42 10.17 8.20
C GLU A 147 -26.90 9.92 7.93
N SER A 148 -27.78 10.80 8.43
CA SER A 148 -29.22 10.72 8.16
C SER A 148 -29.58 10.94 6.68
N SER A 149 -28.80 11.77 5.96
CA SER A 149 -29.00 12.08 4.54
C SER A 149 -28.24 11.15 3.58
N ALA A 150 -27.27 10.37 4.07
CA ALA A 150 -26.41 9.49 3.28
C ALA A 150 -27.18 8.52 2.36
N SER A 151 -28.34 8.03 2.79
CA SER A 151 -29.20 7.15 1.96
C SER A 151 -29.67 7.79 0.66
N LYS A 152 -29.85 9.12 0.64
CA LYS A 152 -30.25 9.92 -0.53
C LYS A 152 -29.07 10.58 -1.22
N LYS A 153 -28.03 10.92 -0.46
CA LYS A 153 -26.80 11.58 -0.91
C LYS A 153 -25.60 10.80 -0.38
N PRO A 154 -25.15 9.73 -1.07
CA PRO A 154 -24.05 8.89 -0.59
C PRO A 154 -22.75 9.65 -0.26
N ALA A 155 -22.50 10.80 -0.90
CA ALA A 155 -21.37 11.67 -0.58
C ALA A 155 -21.38 12.18 0.88
N ASP A 156 -22.56 12.36 1.48
CA ASP A 156 -22.71 12.80 2.86
C ASP A 156 -22.12 11.76 3.84
N ARG A 157 -22.00 10.50 3.44
CA ARG A 157 -21.32 9.45 4.22
C ARG A 157 -19.82 9.72 4.37
N LEU A 158 -19.16 10.17 3.30
CA LEU A 158 -17.74 10.54 3.34
C LEU A 158 -17.53 11.81 4.16
N LEU A 159 -18.42 12.80 4.00
CA LEU A 159 -18.41 14.00 4.80
C LEU A 159 -18.54 13.66 6.29
N ALA A 160 -19.49 12.79 6.67
CA ALA A 160 -19.64 12.30 8.02
C ALA A 160 -18.36 11.60 8.53
N ASP A 161 -17.70 10.75 7.73
CA ASP A 161 -16.44 10.11 8.11
C ASP A 161 -15.33 11.13 8.42
N TRP A 162 -15.17 12.14 7.55
CA TRP A 162 -14.20 13.20 7.76
C TRP A 162 -14.51 14.03 9.01
N GLY A 163 -15.80 14.35 9.23
CA GLY A 163 -16.25 15.05 10.43
C GLY A 163 -15.96 14.24 11.71
N ARG A 164 -16.16 12.92 11.67
CA ARG A 164 -15.83 12.02 12.79
C ARG A 164 -14.34 12.04 13.11
N ARG A 165 -13.49 11.87 12.10
CA ARG A 165 -12.02 11.91 12.27
C ARG A 165 -11.57 13.25 12.85
N LEU A 166 -12.07 14.35 12.29
CA LEU A 166 -11.75 15.68 12.78
C LEU A 166 -12.20 15.89 14.24
N ALA A 167 -13.38 15.41 14.61
CA ALA A 167 -13.87 15.50 15.99
C ALA A 167 -12.98 14.71 16.95
N LEU A 168 -12.59 13.47 16.59
CA LEU A 168 -11.68 12.64 17.38
C LEU A 168 -10.29 13.28 17.50
N ASP A 169 -9.76 13.89 16.44
CA ASP A 169 -8.47 14.60 16.47
C ASP A 169 -8.53 15.86 17.36
N LEU A 170 -9.66 16.60 17.33
CA LEU A 170 -9.87 17.77 18.19
C LEU A 170 -10.04 17.40 19.67
N ALA A 171 -10.66 16.25 19.94
CA ALA A 171 -10.92 15.72 21.27
C ALA A 171 -9.64 15.18 21.94
N ARG A 172 -8.74 14.56 21.16
CA ARG A 172 -7.56 13.83 21.63
C ARG A 172 -6.73 14.51 22.74
N PRO A 173 -6.45 15.83 22.69
CA PRO A 173 -5.64 16.47 23.73
C PRO A 173 -6.32 16.56 25.10
N VAL A 174 -7.65 16.42 25.17
CA VAL A 174 -8.43 16.48 26.41
C VAL A 174 -8.96 15.07 26.74
N PRO A 175 -8.34 14.31 27.65
CA PRO A 175 -8.61 12.87 27.79
C PRO A 175 -10.07 12.51 28.00
N ARG A 176 -10.78 13.23 28.88
CA ARG A 176 -12.20 12.98 29.15
C ARG A 176 -13.12 13.33 27.98
N LEU A 177 -12.71 14.27 27.12
CA LEU A 177 -13.43 14.59 25.89
C LEU A 177 -13.13 13.54 24.81
N ASP A 178 -11.89 13.04 24.70
CA ASP A 178 -11.52 11.95 23.79
C ASP A 178 -12.32 10.67 24.12
N ASP A 179 -12.38 10.29 25.40
CA ASP A 179 -13.16 9.14 25.86
C ASP A 179 -14.64 9.27 25.48
N ALA A 180 -15.24 10.44 25.71
CA ALA A 180 -16.63 10.72 25.37
C ALA A 180 -16.85 10.69 23.85
N ALA A 181 -15.98 11.35 23.08
CA ALA A 181 -16.09 11.41 21.62
C ALA A 181 -15.95 10.02 20.98
N ARG A 182 -15.06 9.15 21.48
CA ARG A 182 -14.88 7.77 20.99
C ARG A 182 -16.07 6.87 21.28
N ALA A 183 -16.77 7.10 22.39
CA ALA A 183 -17.99 6.36 22.71
C ALA A 183 -19.13 6.67 21.72
N ASP A 184 -19.21 7.92 21.26
CA ASP A 184 -20.30 8.38 20.39
C ASP A 184 -19.95 8.33 18.89
N LEU A 185 -18.67 8.41 18.53
CA LEU A 185 -18.20 8.47 17.14
C LEU A 185 -17.38 7.23 16.77
N ALA A 186 -17.99 6.33 16.00
CA ALA A 186 -17.29 5.16 15.47
C ALA A 186 -16.19 5.59 14.46
N PRO A 187 -14.92 5.13 14.64
CA PRO A 187 -13.80 5.57 13.79
C PRO A 187 -13.80 4.96 12.39
N LEU A 188 -14.63 3.95 12.14
CA LEU A 188 -14.70 3.24 10.87
C LEU A 188 -15.92 3.69 10.05
N LEU A 189 -15.71 3.87 8.76
CA LEU A 189 -16.77 4.12 7.81
C LEU A 189 -17.70 2.90 7.71
N GLN A 190 -18.95 3.06 8.11
CA GLN A 190 -20.00 2.07 7.90
C GLN A 190 -20.78 2.43 6.63
N VAL A 191 -20.70 1.58 5.60
CA VAL A 191 -21.43 1.78 4.34
C VAL A 191 -22.72 0.96 4.37
N GLY A 192 -23.84 1.61 4.06
CA GLY A 192 -25.12 0.92 3.96
C GLY A 192 -25.16 -0.05 2.77
N GLY A 193 -25.82 -1.21 2.92
CA GLY A 193 -25.81 -2.29 1.91
C GLY A 193 -26.34 -1.92 0.51
N ARG A 194 -27.01 -0.77 0.32
CA ARG A 194 -27.53 -0.28 -0.98
C ARG A 194 -26.92 1.04 -1.45
N GLU A 195 -25.97 1.61 -0.72
CA GLU A 195 -25.40 2.93 -1.03
C GLU A 195 -24.46 2.92 -2.25
N HIS A 196 -23.94 1.74 -2.63
CA HIS A 196 -23.06 1.59 -3.79
C HIS A 196 -23.81 1.73 -5.13
N SER A 197 -25.08 1.34 -5.22
CA SER A 197 -25.80 1.31 -6.51
C SER A 197 -26.00 2.71 -7.13
N PRO A 198 -26.36 3.77 -6.37
CA PRO A 198 -26.40 5.13 -6.90
C PRO A 198 -25.03 5.65 -7.38
N VAL A 199 -23.94 5.27 -6.69
CA VAL A 199 -22.57 5.66 -7.06
C VAL A 199 -22.17 5.03 -8.39
N LEU A 200 -22.35 3.71 -8.53
CA LEU A 200 -22.10 2.99 -9.79
C LEU A 200 -22.95 3.57 -10.94
N SER A 201 -24.22 3.88 -10.67
CA SER A 201 -25.13 4.48 -11.67
C SER A 201 -24.71 5.90 -12.05
N ALA A 202 -24.20 6.69 -11.12
CA ALA A 202 -23.68 8.03 -11.39
C ALA A 202 -22.41 7.98 -12.25
N LEU A 203 -21.47 7.08 -11.93
CA LEU A 203 -20.24 6.89 -12.71
C LEU A 203 -20.53 6.38 -14.14
N ASP A 204 -21.46 5.43 -14.30
CA ASP A 204 -21.86 4.95 -15.64
C ASP A 204 -22.51 6.07 -16.48
N ARG A 205 -23.36 6.90 -15.86
CA ARG A 205 -23.93 8.08 -16.54
C ARG A 205 -22.86 9.11 -16.90
N LEU A 206 -21.93 9.39 -16.00
CA LEU A 206 -20.82 10.32 -16.21
C LEU A 206 -19.93 9.84 -17.38
N MET A 207 -19.54 8.57 -17.37
CA MET A 207 -18.78 7.93 -18.45
C MET A 207 -19.49 8.08 -19.80
N LYS A 208 -20.80 7.76 -19.87
CA LYS A 208 -21.59 7.86 -21.11
C LYS A 208 -21.71 9.30 -21.59
N SER A 209 -21.97 10.24 -20.68
CA SER A 209 -22.08 11.67 -21.01
C SER A 209 -20.76 12.22 -21.53
N ALA A 210 -19.64 11.89 -20.88
CA ALA A 210 -18.31 12.31 -21.28
C ALA A 210 -17.91 11.73 -22.65
N LEU A 211 -18.23 10.45 -22.89
CA LEU A 211 -18.05 9.83 -24.21
C LEU A 211 -18.86 10.54 -25.29
N ALA A 212 -20.10 10.96 -24.98
CA ALA A 212 -20.98 11.65 -25.93
C ALA A 212 -20.50 13.07 -26.24
N SER A 213 -20.01 13.82 -25.24
CA SER A 213 -19.45 15.16 -25.41
C SER A 213 -18.03 15.17 -25.99
N GLY A 214 -17.37 14.01 -26.06
CA GLY A 214 -16.00 13.89 -26.57
C GLY A 214 -14.92 14.20 -25.54
N ASP A 215 -15.28 14.31 -24.25
CA ASP A 215 -14.36 14.42 -23.12
C ASP A 215 -13.81 13.02 -22.78
N THR A 216 -12.76 12.62 -23.49
CA THR A 216 -12.12 11.31 -23.35
C THR A 216 -11.48 11.14 -21.97
N GLY A 217 -10.92 12.20 -21.39
CA GLY A 217 -10.27 12.14 -20.08
C GLY A 217 -11.25 11.81 -18.96
N LEU A 218 -12.39 12.51 -18.90
CA LEU A 218 -13.43 12.24 -17.91
C LEU A 218 -14.08 10.87 -18.12
N ALA A 219 -14.27 10.46 -19.38
CA ALA A 219 -14.75 9.13 -19.71
C ALA A 219 -13.80 8.04 -19.20
N MET A 220 -12.49 8.18 -19.43
CA MET A 220 -11.47 7.24 -18.97
C MET A 220 -11.44 7.16 -17.44
N ARG A 221 -11.39 8.29 -16.73
CA ARG A 221 -11.39 8.28 -15.25
C ARG A 221 -12.62 7.57 -14.69
N SER A 222 -13.80 7.86 -15.23
CA SER A 222 -15.05 7.22 -14.80
C SER A 222 -15.06 5.71 -15.07
N ALA A 223 -14.60 5.31 -16.25
CA ALA A 223 -14.54 3.91 -16.64
C ALA A 223 -13.48 3.12 -15.86
N ARG A 224 -12.29 3.70 -15.62
CA ARG A 224 -11.23 3.13 -14.78
C ARG A 224 -11.72 2.89 -13.35
N ALA A 225 -12.42 3.87 -12.76
CA ALA A 225 -13.03 3.73 -11.44
C ALA A 225 -14.06 2.60 -11.38
N LEU A 226 -14.97 2.52 -12.36
CA LEU A 226 -15.94 1.42 -12.44
C LEU A 226 -15.27 0.05 -12.62
N HIS A 227 -14.21 -0.01 -13.43
CA HIS A 227 -13.48 -1.24 -13.67
C HIS A 227 -12.78 -1.73 -12.40
N GLY A 228 -12.01 -0.86 -11.74
CA GLY A 228 -11.34 -1.17 -10.47
C GLY A 228 -12.31 -1.62 -9.39
N LEU A 229 -13.44 -0.91 -9.21
CA LEU A 229 -14.49 -1.33 -8.25
C LEU A 229 -15.05 -2.71 -8.59
N ALA A 230 -15.24 -3.03 -9.87
CA ALA A 230 -15.73 -4.33 -10.29
C ALA A 230 -14.71 -5.45 -10.13
N VAL A 231 -13.42 -5.14 -10.23
CA VAL A 231 -12.31 -6.07 -9.99
C VAL A 231 -12.17 -6.37 -8.50
N GLN A 232 -12.12 -5.34 -7.66
CA GLN A 232 -12.02 -5.48 -6.21
C GLN A 232 -13.17 -6.28 -5.60
N ALA A 233 -14.36 -6.20 -6.19
CA ALA A 233 -15.53 -6.96 -5.74
C ALA A 233 -15.38 -8.49 -5.84
N ASP A 234 -14.44 -8.99 -6.66
CA ASP A 234 -14.18 -10.42 -6.82
C ASP A 234 -13.15 -10.95 -5.81
N PHE A 235 -12.51 -10.08 -5.02
CA PHE A 235 -11.56 -10.51 -4.00
C PHE A 235 -12.25 -11.38 -2.94
N LYS A 236 -11.62 -12.52 -2.62
CA LYS A 236 -12.19 -13.52 -1.70
C LYS A 236 -12.20 -13.05 -0.24
N ASP A 237 -11.27 -12.19 0.12
CA ASP A 237 -11.00 -11.65 1.46
C ASP A 237 -11.69 -10.31 1.75
N LEU A 238 -12.45 -9.77 0.79
CA LEU A 238 -13.18 -8.52 0.99
C LEU A 238 -14.24 -8.67 2.10
N LYS A 239 -14.12 -7.87 3.16
CA LYS A 239 -15.05 -7.88 4.29
C LYS A 239 -16.40 -7.28 3.89
N GLY A 240 -17.49 -7.95 4.26
CA GLY A 240 -18.87 -7.49 4.04
C GLY A 240 -19.61 -8.30 2.97
N PRO A 241 -20.89 -7.97 2.70
CA PRO A 241 -21.67 -8.65 1.69
C PRO A 241 -21.13 -8.37 0.29
N ARG A 242 -20.96 -9.42 -0.53
CA ARG A 242 -20.53 -9.26 -1.93
C ARG A 242 -21.55 -8.44 -2.72
N PRO A 243 -21.12 -7.41 -3.47
CA PRO A 243 -22.03 -6.63 -4.31
C PRO A 243 -22.50 -7.46 -5.51
N SER A 244 -23.78 -7.37 -5.84
CA SER A 244 -24.36 -8.07 -6.98
C SER A 244 -24.17 -7.30 -8.29
N GLY A 245 -24.04 -8.01 -9.42
CA GLY A 245 -24.08 -7.40 -10.76
C GLY A 245 -22.75 -6.79 -11.25
N MET A 246 -21.65 -7.00 -10.52
CA MET A 246 -20.35 -6.42 -10.85
C MET A 246 -19.77 -6.91 -12.19
N GLY A 247 -20.12 -8.12 -12.65
CA GLY A 247 -19.74 -8.59 -14.00
C GLY A 247 -20.28 -7.68 -15.12
N SER A 248 -21.52 -7.18 -14.99
CA SER A 248 -22.08 -6.21 -15.95
C SER A 248 -21.38 -4.86 -15.85
N VAL A 249 -21.01 -4.43 -14.64
CA VAL A 249 -20.25 -3.19 -14.41
C VAL A 249 -18.89 -3.28 -15.08
N ARG A 250 -18.14 -4.38 -14.87
CA ARG A 250 -16.84 -4.65 -15.49
C ARG A 250 -16.93 -4.58 -17.02
N SER A 251 -17.92 -5.26 -17.61
CA SER A 251 -18.11 -5.27 -19.06
C SER A 251 -18.40 -3.87 -19.63
N LYS A 252 -19.30 -3.10 -18.99
CA LYS A 252 -19.61 -1.71 -19.39
C LYS A 252 -18.40 -0.80 -19.25
N ALA A 253 -17.66 -0.91 -18.15
CA ALA A 253 -16.46 -0.15 -17.88
C ALA A 253 -15.36 -0.45 -18.92
N GLY A 254 -15.10 -1.73 -19.20
CA GLY A 254 -14.16 -2.15 -20.24
C GLY A 254 -14.54 -1.60 -21.62
N ALA A 255 -15.81 -1.71 -22.02
CA ALA A 255 -16.28 -1.12 -23.28
C ALA A 255 -16.14 0.41 -23.31
N GLY A 256 -16.39 1.08 -22.18
CA GLY A 256 -16.18 2.52 -22.03
C GLY A 256 -14.72 2.91 -22.17
N LEU A 257 -13.80 2.19 -21.52
CA LEU A 257 -12.35 2.37 -21.64
C LEU A 257 -11.86 2.19 -23.07
N SER A 258 -12.24 1.09 -23.74
CA SER A 258 -11.84 0.82 -25.11
C SER A 258 -12.29 1.94 -26.06
N ARG A 259 -13.53 2.43 -25.91
CA ARG A 259 -14.06 3.54 -26.72
C ARG A 259 -13.34 4.86 -26.43
N ALA A 260 -13.08 5.17 -25.16
CA ALA A 260 -12.41 6.41 -24.79
C ALA A 260 -10.95 6.42 -25.28
N ARG A 261 -10.23 5.29 -25.15
CA ARG A 261 -8.87 5.10 -25.69
C ARG A 261 -8.84 5.21 -27.21
N GLY A 262 -9.79 4.60 -27.90
CA GLY A 262 -9.92 4.73 -29.36
C GLY A 262 -10.06 6.19 -29.78
N LYS A 263 -11.00 6.92 -29.16
CA LYS A 263 -11.20 8.36 -29.44
C LYS A 263 -10.00 9.23 -29.07
N LEU A 264 -9.26 8.88 -28.02
CA LEU A 264 -8.05 9.59 -27.64
C LEU A 264 -6.98 9.38 -28.71
N ARG A 265 -6.73 8.13 -29.10
CA ARG A 265 -5.77 7.79 -30.15
C ARG A 265 -6.07 8.50 -31.48
N ASP A 266 -7.33 8.63 -31.86
CA ASP A 266 -7.71 9.32 -33.11
C ASP A 266 -7.43 10.84 -33.08
N LYS A 267 -7.19 11.42 -31.89
CA LYS A 267 -6.93 12.86 -31.70
C LYS A 267 -5.52 13.16 -31.19
N SER A 268 -4.85 12.18 -30.59
CA SER A 268 -3.51 12.33 -30.05
C SER A 268 -2.49 12.42 -31.18
N PRO A 269 -1.38 13.15 -30.98
CA PRO A 269 -0.21 13.04 -31.84
C PRO A 269 0.27 11.59 -31.95
N ASP A 270 1.04 11.30 -32.99
CA ASP A 270 1.72 10.02 -33.12
C ASP A 270 2.60 9.75 -31.90
N PRO A 271 2.72 8.49 -31.45
CA PRO A 271 3.62 8.15 -30.35
C PRO A 271 5.06 8.53 -30.69
N TRP A 272 5.80 8.94 -29.67
CA TRP A 272 7.19 9.33 -29.79
C TRP A 272 8.08 8.14 -30.14
N SER A 273 9.06 8.32 -31.01
CA SER A 273 10.13 7.32 -31.19
C SER A 273 11.15 7.43 -30.05
N VAL A 274 11.96 6.39 -29.86
CA VAL A 274 13.10 6.44 -28.91
C VAL A 274 14.05 7.59 -29.28
N GLU A 275 14.34 7.77 -30.57
CA GLU A 275 15.20 8.86 -31.06
C GLU A 275 14.63 10.23 -30.67
N ASP A 276 13.34 10.48 -30.92
CA ASP A 276 12.71 11.76 -30.56
C ASP A 276 12.75 12.04 -29.05
N LEU A 277 12.58 10.99 -28.24
CA LEU A 277 12.67 11.09 -26.78
C LEU A 277 14.10 11.39 -26.31
N GLU A 278 15.11 10.73 -26.88
CA GLU A 278 16.52 10.97 -26.56
C GLU A 278 17.00 12.38 -26.91
N TRP A 279 16.39 13.02 -27.92
CA TRP A 279 16.70 14.39 -28.31
C TRP A 279 16.10 15.46 -27.38
N LEU A 280 15.17 15.11 -26.49
CA LEU A 280 14.61 16.07 -25.55
C LEU A 280 15.67 16.52 -24.54
N THR A 281 15.78 17.83 -24.35
CA THR A 281 16.57 18.39 -23.26
C THR A 281 15.91 18.10 -21.90
N SER A 282 16.66 18.25 -20.81
CA SER A 282 16.12 18.06 -19.45
C SER A 282 14.89 18.95 -19.17
N GLU A 283 14.86 20.19 -19.68
CA GLU A 283 13.70 21.09 -19.50
C GLU A 283 12.49 20.63 -20.32
N GLU A 284 12.72 20.14 -21.54
CA GLU A 284 11.67 19.61 -22.41
C GLU A 284 11.11 18.28 -21.86
N GLY A 285 11.95 17.41 -21.32
CA GLY A 285 11.53 16.18 -20.64
C GLY A 285 10.69 16.46 -19.38
N GLU A 286 11.04 17.50 -18.61
CA GLU A 286 10.22 17.93 -17.47
C GLU A 286 8.88 18.54 -17.94
N ALA A 287 8.91 19.35 -19.00
CA ALA A 287 7.69 19.90 -19.61
C ALA A 287 6.78 18.80 -20.18
N PHE A 288 7.35 17.77 -20.80
CA PHE A 288 6.66 16.56 -21.24
C PHE A 288 5.99 15.86 -20.05
N THR A 289 6.72 15.68 -18.95
CA THR A 289 6.20 15.00 -17.76
C THR A 289 4.99 15.74 -17.18
N ARG A 290 5.06 17.08 -17.10
CA ARG A 290 3.93 17.90 -16.63
C ARG A 290 2.73 17.87 -17.57
N SER A 291 2.95 17.79 -18.88
CA SER A 291 1.85 17.76 -19.84
C SER A 291 1.18 16.39 -19.95
N HIS A 292 1.90 15.31 -19.60
CA HIS A 292 1.44 13.92 -19.72
C HIS A 292 1.24 13.20 -18.38
N ASP A 293 0.78 13.92 -17.36
CA ASP A 293 0.64 13.44 -15.97
C ASP A 293 -0.65 12.62 -15.71
N SER A 294 -1.34 12.20 -16.76
CA SER A 294 -2.62 11.50 -16.63
C SER A 294 -2.88 10.57 -17.81
N PHE A 295 -3.50 9.42 -17.58
CA PHE A 295 -4.04 8.59 -18.66
C PHE A 295 -5.14 9.25 -19.51
N ALA A 296 -5.64 10.44 -19.14
CA ALA A 296 -6.44 11.26 -20.05
C ALA A 296 -5.61 11.79 -21.25
N TYR A 297 -4.29 11.91 -21.05
CA TYR A 297 -3.29 12.35 -22.02
C TYR A 297 -1.93 11.75 -21.63
N PRO A 298 -1.77 10.41 -21.73
CA PRO A 298 -0.56 9.74 -21.25
C PRO A 298 0.62 10.02 -22.16
N GLY A 299 1.82 9.88 -21.64
CA GLY A 299 3.02 9.78 -22.47
C GLY A 299 2.93 8.50 -23.27
N THR A 300 3.10 8.59 -24.59
CA THR A 300 3.06 7.41 -25.46
C THR A 300 4.25 7.39 -26.40
N GLY A 301 4.91 6.25 -26.48
CA GLY A 301 6.04 6.04 -27.37
C GLY A 301 6.10 4.62 -27.92
N PHE A 302 6.89 4.41 -28.96
CA PHE A 302 7.23 3.09 -29.48
C PHE A 302 8.62 2.68 -29.02
N SER A 303 8.79 1.38 -28.81
CA SER A 303 10.13 0.79 -28.72
C SER A 303 10.85 0.87 -30.07
N THR A 304 12.17 0.65 -30.10
CA THR A 304 13.03 0.89 -31.26
C THR A 304 12.56 0.23 -32.57
N GLN A 305 12.12 -1.02 -32.52
CA GLN A 305 11.59 -1.76 -33.67
C GLN A 305 10.06 -1.79 -33.69
N GLU A 306 9.42 -0.94 -32.87
CA GLU A 306 7.96 -0.83 -32.71
C GLU A 306 7.28 -2.15 -32.29
N TRP A 307 8.03 -3.06 -31.65
CA TRP A 307 7.46 -4.29 -31.10
C TRP A 307 6.49 -4.01 -29.95
N TYR A 308 6.65 -2.86 -29.29
CA TYR A 308 5.79 -2.42 -28.20
C TYR A 308 5.41 -0.95 -28.34
N ARG A 309 4.14 -0.67 -28.04
CA ARG A 309 3.67 0.66 -27.67
C ARG A 309 3.72 0.80 -26.15
N VAL A 310 4.42 1.80 -25.65
CA VAL A 310 4.53 2.12 -24.23
C VAL A 310 3.58 3.27 -23.90
N GLU A 311 2.79 3.14 -22.83
CA GLU A 311 1.87 4.17 -22.33
C GLU A 311 2.10 4.40 -20.82
N THR A 312 2.31 5.64 -20.39
CA THR A 312 2.59 5.94 -18.98
C THR A 312 2.19 7.36 -18.59
N ASP A 313 1.78 7.54 -17.34
CA ASP A 313 1.66 8.84 -16.65
C ASP A 313 2.76 9.02 -15.57
N CYS A 314 3.79 8.16 -15.57
CA CYS A 314 4.95 8.23 -14.67
C CYS A 314 6.10 9.10 -15.21
N GLY A 315 5.83 9.92 -16.23
CA GLY A 315 6.78 10.89 -16.79
C GLY A 315 7.71 10.37 -17.89
N PHE A 316 8.50 11.31 -18.40
CA PHE A 316 9.40 11.15 -19.56
C PHE A 316 10.44 10.04 -19.36
N GLU A 317 11.19 10.06 -18.26
CA GLU A 317 12.27 9.09 -18.01
C GLU A 317 11.77 7.64 -17.96
N THR A 318 10.57 7.44 -17.40
CA THR A 318 9.92 6.13 -17.37
C THR A 318 9.56 5.68 -18.79
N LEU A 319 9.01 6.59 -19.61
CA LEU A 319 8.65 6.28 -20.98
C LEU A 319 9.89 5.90 -21.80
N LEU A 320 10.92 6.74 -21.76
CA LEU A 320 12.19 6.51 -22.48
C LEU A 320 12.84 5.21 -22.02
N GLY A 321 13.04 5.04 -20.70
CA GLY A 321 13.69 3.85 -20.15
C GLY A 321 13.00 2.56 -20.58
N VAL A 322 11.67 2.49 -20.51
CA VAL A 322 10.93 1.28 -20.92
C VAL A 322 10.96 1.09 -22.44
N ALA A 323 10.79 2.16 -23.23
CA ALA A 323 10.82 2.06 -24.68
C ALA A 323 12.18 1.55 -25.20
N THR A 324 13.27 1.95 -24.55
CA THR A 324 14.64 1.54 -24.90
C THR A 324 14.97 0.11 -24.46
N THR A 325 14.41 -0.38 -23.33
CA THR A 325 14.81 -1.70 -22.78
C THR A 325 13.83 -2.84 -23.04
N ILE A 326 12.55 -2.56 -23.33
CA ILE A 326 11.52 -3.62 -23.44
C ILE A 326 11.84 -4.69 -24.49
N GLU A 327 12.47 -4.29 -25.60
CA GLU A 327 12.85 -5.23 -26.66
C GLU A 327 14.00 -6.15 -26.23
N LEU A 328 14.90 -5.70 -25.36
CA LEU A 328 15.97 -6.54 -24.82
C LEU A 328 15.39 -7.68 -23.99
N HIS A 329 14.41 -7.37 -23.14
CA HIS A 329 13.68 -8.38 -22.35
C HIS A 329 12.93 -9.37 -23.24
N HIS A 330 12.27 -8.87 -24.29
CA HIS A 330 11.60 -9.72 -25.28
C HIS A 330 12.60 -10.64 -25.98
N GLN A 331 13.71 -10.11 -26.50
CA GLN A 331 14.72 -10.86 -27.26
C GLN A 331 15.34 -11.97 -26.42
N ARG A 332 15.66 -11.68 -25.15
CA ARG A 332 16.15 -12.69 -24.21
C ARG A 332 15.15 -13.83 -24.03
N LEU A 333 13.87 -13.52 -23.87
CA LEU A 333 12.81 -14.53 -23.77
C LEU A 333 12.65 -15.31 -25.07
N ALA A 334 12.62 -14.65 -26.22
CA ALA A 334 12.51 -15.31 -27.52
C ALA A 334 13.71 -16.25 -27.78
N GLY A 335 14.92 -15.83 -27.44
CA GLY A 335 16.12 -16.66 -27.51
C GLY A 335 16.05 -17.87 -26.58
N TRP A 336 15.55 -17.67 -25.35
CA TRP A 336 15.39 -18.73 -24.36
C TRP A 336 14.32 -19.76 -24.75
N TYR A 337 13.15 -19.31 -25.20
CA TYR A 337 12.10 -20.19 -25.72
C TYR A 337 12.45 -20.82 -27.08
N GLY A 338 13.47 -20.29 -27.77
CA GLY A 338 13.88 -20.70 -29.11
C GLY A 338 12.93 -20.25 -30.23
N VAL A 339 11.89 -19.47 -29.91
CA VAL A 339 10.88 -18.96 -30.85
C VAL A 339 10.25 -17.68 -30.34
N ASP A 340 9.97 -16.74 -31.26
CA ASP A 340 9.11 -15.57 -31.01
C ASP A 340 7.70 -15.82 -31.59
N PRO A 341 6.67 -16.03 -30.75
CA PRO A 341 5.30 -16.23 -31.20
C PRO A 341 4.56 -14.92 -31.53
N PHE A 342 5.23 -13.77 -31.45
CA PHE A 342 4.64 -12.43 -31.59
C PHE A 342 5.13 -11.66 -32.84
N ILE A 343 5.82 -12.32 -33.76
CA ILE A 343 6.20 -11.71 -35.05
C ILE A 343 4.97 -11.12 -35.73
N GLY A 344 4.99 -9.80 -36.00
CA GLY A 344 3.87 -9.07 -36.59
C GLY A 344 2.69 -8.79 -35.63
N ARG A 345 2.86 -9.04 -34.32
CA ARG A 345 1.85 -8.84 -33.28
C ARG A 345 2.42 -7.97 -32.13
N PRO A 346 2.42 -6.63 -32.31
CA PRO A 346 2.93 -5.71 -31.30
C PRO A 346 2.22 -5.83 -29.95
N GLY A 347 2.99 -5.66 -28.87
CA GLY A 347 2.47 -5.59 -27.51
C GLY A 347 2.16 -4.17 -27.06
N ILE A 348 1.46 -4.04 -25.93
CA ILE A 348 1.27 -2.78 -25.22
C ILE A 348 1.89 -2.93 -23.83
N VAL A 349 2.76 -2.00 -23.44
CA VAL A 349 3.25 -1.89 -22.07
C VAL A 349 2.64 -0.65 -21.43
N ARG A 350 1.99 -0.81 -20.28
CA ARG A 350 1.49 0.30 -19.48
C ARG A 350 2.21 0.39 -18.16
N ILE A 351 2.77 1.55 -17.85
CA ILE A 351 3.35 1.81 -16.53
C ILE A 351 2.41 2.74 -15.77
N VAL A 352 2.05 2.35 -14.55
CA VAL A 352 1.15 3.10 -13.68
C VAL A 352 1.86 3.46 -12.37
N PRO A 353 1.57 4.60 -11.73
CA PRO A 353 2.31 5.02 -10.53
C PRO A 353 1.88 4.21 -9.29
N GLU A 354 0.61 3.84 -9.22
CA GLU A 354 -0.04 3.37 -7.99
C GLU A 354 -0.84 2.07 -8.20
N PRO A 355 -1.10 1.28 -7.14
CA PRO A 355 -1.89 0.03 -7.22
C PRO A 355 -3.28 0.22 -7.84
N ASN A 356 -3.93 1.35 -7.60
CA ASN A 356 -5.24 1.66 -8.18
C ASN A 356 -5.20 1.71 -9.73
N GLY A 357 -4.03 2.00 -10.30
CA GLY A 357 -3.79 1.96 -11.73
C GLY A 357 -3.84 0.54 -12.28
N LEU A 358 -3.26 -0.42 -11.54
CA LEU A 358 -3.32 -1.84 -11.88
C LEU A 358 -4.76 -2.36 -11.81
N GLU A 359 -5.50 -2.00 -10.78
CA GLU A 359 -6.91 -2.39 -10.60
C GLU A 359 -7.78 -1.83 -11.73
N ALA A 360 -7.53 -0.57 -12.11
CA ALA A 360 -8.21 0.07 -13.22
C ALA A 360 -7.93 -0.61 -14.57
N GLU A 361 -6.75 -1.23 -14.75
CA GLU A 361 -6.43 -2.03 -15.93
C GLU A 361 -6.91 -3.49 -15.83
N GLY A 362 -7.27 -3.97 -14.65
CA GLY A 362 -7.86 -5.29 -14.45
C GLY A 362 -7.04 -6.29 -13.66
N THR A 363 -6.03 -5.85 -12.89
CA THR A 363 -5.23 -6.78 -12.08
C THR A 363 -6.12 -7.63 -11.15
N PRO A 364 -5.93 -8.95 -11.09
CA PRO A 364 -6.73 -9.81 -10.24
C PRO A 364 -6.34 -9.75 -8.75
N PHE A 365 -5.27 -9.02 -8.39
CA PHE A 365 -4.79 -8.93 -7.01
C PHE A 365 -4.32 -7.51 -6.65
N TRP A 366 -4.70 -7.01 -5.47
CA TRP A 366 -4.32 -5.68 -4.98
C TRP A 366 -2.83 -5.55 -4.65
N TRP A 367 -2.18 -6.66 -4.31
CA TRP A 367 -0.76 -6.71 -3.93
C TRP A 367 0.19 -6.91 -5.12
N ALA A 368 -0.35 -7.12 -6.33
CA ALA A 368 0.46 -7.40 -7.51
C ALA A 368 1.37 -6.21 -7.88
N GLY A 369 2.59 -6.51 -8.33
CA GLY A 369 3.51 -5.52 -8.89
C GLY A 369 3.25 -5.21 -10.37
N GLY A 370 2.62 -6.15 -11.06
CA GLY A 370 2.24 -6.09 -12.47
C GLY A 370 1.23 -7.18 -12.80
N PHE A 371 0.73 -7.16 -14.04
CA PHE A 371 0.01 -8.30 -14.60
C PHE A 371 0.08 -8.30 -16.14
N GLN A 372 -0.01 -9.50 -16.72
CA GLN A 372 -0.15 -9.71 -18.16
C GLN A 372 -1.60 -10.06 -18.54
N GLY A 373 -2.19 -9.26 -19.43
CA GLY A 373 -3.51 -9.50 -20.02
C GLY A 373 -3.46 -9.54 -21.54
N GLY A 374 -3.40 -10.74 -22.14
CA GLY A 374 -3.31 -10.89 -23.59
C GLY A 374 -2.00 -10.30 -24.13
N ASP A 375 -2.08 -9.27 -24.97
CA ASP A 375 -0.92 -8.50 -25.46
C ASP A 375 -0.61 -7.25 -24.63
N THR A 376 -1.32 -7.02 -23.53
CA THR A 376 -1.07 -5.87 -22.64
C THR A 376 -0.33 -6.31 -21.38
N THR A 377 0.87 -5.79 -21.20
CA THR A 377 1.63 -5.84 -19.96
C THR A 377 1.33 -4.57 -19.15
N VAL A 378 0.98 -4.69 -17.87
CA VAL A 378 0.79 -3.53 -17.00
C VAL A 378 1.68 -3.68 -15.78
N MET A 379 2.47 -2.66 -15.47
CA MET A 379 3.42 -2.64 -14.35
C MET A 379 3.21 -1.42 -13.48
N ARG A 380 3.29 -1.60 -12.16
CA ARG A 380 3.37 -0.48 -11.21
C ARG A 380 4.80 0.01 -11.09
N PHE A 381 4.98 1.32 -11.14
CA PHE A 381 6.26 1.99 -10.92
C PHE A 381 6.64 1.95 -9.43
N ALA A 382 7.19 0.83 -8.98
CA ALA A 382 7.58 0.61 -7.58
C ALA A 382 9.01 0.09 -7.40
N GLN A 383 9.80 0.01 -8.48
CA GLN A 383 11.04 -0.77 -8.52
C GLN A 383 12.32 0.06 -8.29
N GLY A 384 12.19 1.37 -8.04
CA GLY A 384 13.28 2.28 -7.67
C GLY A 384 14.27 2.65 -8.78
N ASN A 385 14.54 1.74 -9.73
CA ASN A 385 15.40 1.98 -10.90
C ASN A 385 14.92 1.18 -12.13
N ILE A 386 15.53 1.46 -13.28
CA ILE A 386 15.15 0.84 -14.56
C ILE A 386 15.42 -0.67 -14.58
N GLU A 387 16.45 -1.15 -13.88
CA GLU A 387 16.78 -2.57 -13.83
C GLU A 387 15.72 -3.36 -13.06
N GLY A 388 15.31 -2.89 -11.89
CA GLY A 388 14.20 -3.46 -11.13
C GLY A 388 12.89 -3.47 -11.92
N LEU A 389 12.63 -2.41 -12.70
CA LEU A 389 11.50 -2.38 -13.62
C LEU A 389 11.65 -3.42 -14.73
N GLY A 390 12.84 -3.58 -15.29
CA GLY A 390 13.18 -4.58 -16.30
C GLY A 390 12.98 -6.02 -15.81
N HIS A 391 13.36 -6.32 -14.57
CA HIS A 391 13.08 -7.62 -13.93
C HIS A 391 11.58 -7.88 -13.84
N GLY A 392 10.79 -6.87 -13.41
CA GLY A 392 9.34 -6.95 -13.40
C GLY A 392 8.73 -7.11 -14.80
N LEU A 393 9.23 -6.39 -15.81
CA LEU A 393 8.78 -6.54 -17.19
C LEU A 393 9.11 -7.93 -17.74
N THR A 394 10.28 -8.49 -17.44
CA THR A 394 10.64 -9.85 -17.83
C THR A 394 9.72 -10.89 -17.19
N HIS A 395 9.33 -10.70 -15.92
CA HIS A 395 8.33 -11.52 -15.24
C HIS A 395 7.02 -11.55 -16.03
N GLU A 396 6.43 -10.39 -16.31
CA GLU A 396 5.14 -10.31 -16.98
C GLU A 396 5.19 -10.71 -18.46
N LEU A 397 6.29 -10.42 -19.15
CA LEU A 397 6.50 -10.91 -20.52
C LEU A 397 6.63 -12.43 -20.56
N THR A 398 7.16 -13.06 -19.51
CA THR A 398 7.18 -14.54 -19.42
C THR A 398 5.76 -15.09 -19.45
N HIS A 399 4.82 -14.46 -18.74
CA HIS A 399 3.39 -14.81 -18.82
C HIS A 399 2.81 -14.62 -20.22
N ARG A 400 3.27 -13.60 -20.97
CA ARG A 400 2.86 -13.38 -22.36
C ARG A 400 3.29 -14.54 -23.24
N PHE A 401 4.57 -14.91 -23.19
CA PHE A 401 5.14 -16.04 -23.93
C PHE A 401 4.46 -17.36 -23.53
N ASP A 402 4.26 -17.60 -22.23
CA ASP A 402 3.58 -18.78 -21.73
C ASP A 402 2.14 -18.91 -22.22
N GLY A 403 1.38 -17.80 -22.20
CA GLY A 403 0.02 -17.78 -22.72
C GLY A 403 -0.05 -18.15 -24.21
N ALA A 404 0.99 -17.82 -24.98
CA ALA A 404 1.07 -18.12 -26.41
C ALA A 404 1.55 -19.55 -26.69
N LEU A 405 2.63 -19.99 -26.03
CA LEU A 405 3.32 -21.25 -26.32
C LEU A 405 2.81 -22.42 -25.48
N PHE A 406 2.56 -22.18 -24.19
CA PHE A 406 2.24 -23.22 -23.19
C PHE A 406 1.00 -22.85 -22.35
N PRO A 407 -0.16 -22.61 -22.99
CA PRO A 407 -1.38 -22.23 -22.28
C PRO A 407 -1.92 -23.34 -21.39
N GLY A 408 -2.45 -22.97 -20.23
CA GLY A 408 -3.08 -23.91 -19.28
C GLY A 408 -2.11 -24.50 -18.25
N GLN A 409 -0.90 -23.93 -18.12
CA GLN A 409 0.04 -24.28 -17.05
C GLN A 409 -0.55 -24.00 -15.65
N PRO A 410 -0.14 -24.76 -14.61
CA PRO A 410 -0.46 -24.43 -13.23
C PRO A 410 0.17 -23.12 -12.75
N SER A 411 -0.49 -22.45 -11.82
CA SER A 411 0.01 -21.23 -11.18
C SER A 411 1.42 -21.37 -10.60
N TRP A 412 1.76 -22.49 -9.95
CA TRP A 412 3.12 -22.67 -9.40
C TRP A 412 4.20 -22.64 -10.48
N LEU A 413 3.90 -23.16 -11.67
CA LEU A 413 4.84 -23.21 -12.78
C LEU A 413 4.89 -21.86 -13.50
N THR A 414 3.72 -21.28 -13.78
CA THR A 414 3.59 -19.98 -14.42
C THR A 414 4.28 -18.89 -13.60
N GLU A 415 3.98 -18.77 -12.31
CA GLU A 415 4.62 -17.78 -11.44
C GLU A 415 6.08 -18.15 -11.13
N GLY A 416 6.37 -19.41 -10.81
CA GLY A 416 7.72 -19.84 -10.45
C GLY A 416 8.74 -19.65 -11.58
N LYS A 417 8.35 -19.97 -12.82
CA LYS A 417 9.16 -19.72 -14.01
C LYS A 417 9.34 -18.23 -14.27
N ALA A 418 8.28 -17.44 -14.14
CA ALA A 418 8.36 -15.98 -14.30
C ALA A 418 9.28 -15.33 -13.25
N VAL A 419 9.29 -15.81 -12.01
CA VAL A 419 10.26 -15.39 -10.98
C VAL A 419 11.68 -15.77 -11.40
N TRP A 420 11.88 -16.95 -11.98
CA TRP A 420 13.20 -17.39 -12.44
C TRP A 420 13.71 -16.55 -13.61
N THR A 421 12.92 -16.36 -14.67
CA THR A 421 13.32 -15.54 -15.82
C THR A 421 13.54 -14.09 -15.40
N ALA A 422 12.77 -13.57 -14.47
CA ALA A 422 12.99 -12.26 -13.88
C ALA A 422 14.30 -12.18 -13.09
N SER A 423 14.84 -13.27 -12.55
CA SER A 423 16.04 -13.25 -11.68
C SER A 423 17.31 -13.73 -12.38
N ALA A 424 17.18 -14.48 -13.48
CA ALA A 424 18.29 -15.21 -14.10
C ALA A 424 19.13 -14.36 -15.07
N TYR A 425 19.33 -13.08 -14.79
CA TYR A 425 20.23 -12.20 -15.53
C TYR A 425 20.64 -11.01 -14.63
N GLY A 426 21.72 -10.31 -14.99
CA GLY A 426 22.20 -9.13 -14.27
C GLY A 426 21.53 -7.85 -14.79
N PRO A 427 22.21 -7.06 -15.65
CA PRO A 427 21.61 -5.89 -16.27
C PRO A 427 20.66 -6.23 -17.42
N SER A 428 19.77 -5.29 -17.74
CA SER A 428 18.80 -5.38 -18.84
C SER A 428 19.44 -5.58 -20.21
N THR A 429 20.73 -5.28 -20.35
CA THR A 429 21.53 -5.51 -21.56
C THR A 429 22.01 -6.96 -21.74
N ASP A 430 21.88 -7.82 -20.73
CA ASP A 430 22.27 -9.22 -20.88
C ASP A 430 21.39 -9.92 -21.93
N GLU A 431 21.97 -10.59 -22.91
CA GLU A 431 21.19 -11.21 -23.99
C GLU A 431 20.67 -12.61 -23.63
N VAL A 432 21.25 -13.24 -22.60
CA VAL A 432 20.99 -14.64 -22.23
C VAL A 432 20.70 -14.76 -20.74
N PHE A 433 19.90 -15.77 -20.39
CA PHE A 433 19.72 -16.15 -18.99
C PHE A 433 20.92 -16.97 -18.48
N VAL A 434 21.24 -16.81 -17.20
CA VAL A 434 22.18 -17.64 -16.46
C VAL A 434 21.49 -18.97 -16.16
N GLU A 435 21.80 -19.99 -16.95
CA GLU A 435 21.07 -21.26 -16.98
C GLU A 435 20.98 -21.97 -15.62
N ASN A 436 22.08 -21.94 -14.85
CA ASN A 436 22.16 -22.53 -13.51
C ASN A 436 21.89 -21.50 -12.39
N HIS A 437 21.12 -20.44 -12.68
CA HIS A 437 20.75 -19.44 -11.68
C HIS A 437 19.88 -20.05 -10.58
N ALA A 438 20.28 -19.82 -9.33
CA ALA A 438 19.52 -20.15 -8.15
C ALA A 438 19.74 -19.08 -7.05
N ASN A 439 18.66 -18.64 -6.43
CA ASN A 439 18.69 -17.71 -5.30
C ASN A 439 18.59 -18.48 -3.98
N PHE A 440 19.72 -18.63 -3.28
CA PHE A 440 19.80 -19.33 -2.01
C PHE A 440 18.83 -18.77 -0.95
N GLY A 441 18.64 -17.45 -0.90
CA GLY A 441 17.75 -16.81 0.06
C GLY A 441 16.29 -17.26 -0.13
N THR A 442 15.83 -17.37 -1.38
CA THR A 442 14.49 -17.89 -1.69
C THR A 442 14.33 -19.35 -1.23
N PHE A 443 15.32 -20.20 -1.54
CA PHE A 443 15.31 -21.60 -1.09
C PHE A 443 15.28 -21.73 0.44
N GLN A 444 16.08 -20.93 1.13
CA GLN A 444 16.12 -20.93 2.59
C GLN A 444 14.77 -20.51 3.18
N GLY A 445 14.13 -19.46 2.65
CA GLY A 445 12.80 -19.02 3.08
C GLY A 445 11.74 -20.10 2.89
N VAL A 446 11.65 -20.66 1.68
CA VAL A 446 10.72 -21.75 1.33
C VAL A 446 10.92 -22.98 2.23
N TRP A 447 12.16 -23.31 2.58
CA TRP A 447 12.49 -24.38 3.52
C TRP A 447 12.00 -24.08 4.94
N ILE A 448 12.25 -22.87 5.46
CA ILE A 448 11.82 -22.43 6.79
C ILE A 448 10.29 -22.44 6.89
N ASP A 449 9.60 -22.02 5.83
CA ASP A 449 8.13 -22.04 5.74
C ASP A 449 7.57 -23.47 5.62
N GLY A 450 8.43 -24.48 5.48
CA GLY A 450 8.08 -25.90 5.55
C GLY A 450 7.59 -26.52 4.23
N TRP A 451 7.84 -25.86 3.09
CA TRP A 451 7.43 -26.36 1.76
C TRP A 451 8.18 -27.63 1.31
N GLY A 452 9.21 -28.05 2.05
CA GLY A 452 9.84 -29.37 1.85
C GLY A 452 9.01 -30.57 2.31
N ARG A 453 7.83 -30.35 2.93
CA ARG A 453 6.93 -31.43 3.37
C ARG A 453 5.97 -31.83 2.25
N ALA A 454 5.73 -33.14 2.12
CA ALA A 454 4.86 -33.72 1.08
C ALA A 454 3.47 -33.06 1.03
N GLU A 455 2.81 -32.92 2.18
CA GLU A 455 1.47 -32.31 2.28
C GLU A 455 1.43 -30.88 1.67
N LYS A 456 2.45 -30.06 1.93
CA LYS A 456 2.51 -28.71 1.37
C LYS A 456 2.79 -28.74 -0.13
N LEU A 457 3.72 -29.58 -0.58
CA LEU A 457 4.00 -29.75 -2.01
C LEU A 457 2.75 -30.20 -2.79
N GLU A 458 1.96 -31.12 -2.24
CA GLU A 458 0.69 -31.54 -2.84
C GLU A 458 -0.28 -30.36 -2.98
N THR A 459 -0.41 -29.51 -1.96
CA THR A 459 -1.24 -28.29 -2.05
C THR A 459 -0.74 -27.29 -3.09
N LEU A 460 0.59 -27.20 -3.27
CA LEU A 460 1.21 -26.39 -4.32
C LEU A 460 0.81 -26.88 -5.71
N ILE A 461 0.99 -28.18 -5.95
CA ILE A 461 0.75 -28.82 -7.24
C ILE A 461 -0.75 -28.81 -7.59
N SER A 462 -1.61 -29.08 -6.61
CA SER A 462 -3.06 -29.08 -6.76
C SER A 462 -3.65 -27.67 -6.95
N GLY A 463 -2.94 -26.62 -6.53
CA GLY A 463 -3.42 -25.24 -6.55
C GLY A 463 -4.47 -24.95 -5.47
N THR A 464 -4.46 -25.72 -4.39
CA THR A 464 -5.42 -25.57 -3.27
C THR A 464 -4.83 -24.86 -2.06
N MET A 465 -3.68 -24.20 -2.20
CA MET A 465 -3.10 -23.38 -1.14
C MET A 465 -4.03 -22.22 -0.76
N GLU A 466 -3.90 -21.74 0.48
CA GLU A 466 -4.66 -20.60 0.97
C GLU A 466 -4.16 -19.28 0.38
N ASP A 467 -2.84 -19.09 0.34
CA ASP A 467 -2.21 -17.88 -0.18
C ASP A 467 -1.68 -18.09 -1.60
N TYR A 468 -2.23 -17.35 -2.57
CA TYR A 468 -1.77 -17.43 -3.95
C TYR A 468 -0.29 -17.04 -4.09
N ARG A 469 0.24 -16.20 -3.19
CA ARG A 469 1.64 -15.73 -3.22
C ARG A 469 2.67 -16.85 -3.06
N ASP A 470 2.26 -17.99 -2.52
CA ASP A 470 3.13 -19.17 -2.39
C ASP A 470 3.56 -19.72 -3.76
N ASN A 471 2.77 -19.48 -4.82
CA ASN A 471 3.14 -19.86 -6.19
C ASN A 471 4.43 -19.17 -6.69
N TYR A 472 4.81 -18.03 -6.12
CA TYR A 472 6.01 -17.30 -6.52
C TYR A 472 7.25 -17.97 -5.94
N ALA A 473 7.37 -18.02 -4.62
CA ALA A 473 8.58 -18.51 -3.95
C ALA A 473 8.69 -20.05 -4.01
N ALA A 474 7.64 -20.77 -3.61
CA ALA A 474 7.67 -22.23 -3.63
C ALA A 474 7.64 -22.78 -5.06
N GLY A 475 6.86 -22.13 -5.95
CA GLY A 475 6.88 -22.44 -7.37
C GLY A 475 8.23 -22.20 -8.03
N TYR A 476 8.93 -21.11 -7.68
CA TYR A 476 10.31 -20.85 -8.14
C TYR A 476 11.25 -21.99 -7.74
N CYS A 477 11.25 -22.40 -6.48
CA CYS A 477 12.11 -23.47 -5.99
C CYS A 477 11.83 -24.80 -6.71
N LEU A 478 10.54 -25.13 -6.92
CA LEU A 478 10.14 -26.32 -7.66
C LEU A 478 10.56 -26.25 -9.13
N TYR A 479 10.36 -25.10 -9.78
CA TYR A 479 10.79 -24.87 -11.16
C TYR A 479 12.31 -25.02 -11.31
N VAL A 480 13.10 -24.37 -10.43
CA VAL A 480 14.58 -24.48 -10.45
C VAL A 480 15.02 -25.92 -10.26
N TYR A 481 14.42 -26.65 -9.31
CA TYR A 481 14.70 -28.07 -9.10
C TYR A 481 14.45 -28.89 -10.38
N LEU A 482 13.27 -28.75 -10.99
CA LEU A 482 12.92 -29.48 -12.21
C LEU A 482 13.72 -29.03 -13.45
N ASN A 483 14.19 -27.79 -13.49
CA ASN A 483 14.91 -27.26 -14.64
C ASN A 483 16.42 -27.53 -14.56
N THR A 484 17.00 -27.61 -13.36
CA THR A 484 18.47 -27.58 -13.18
C THR A 484 19.04 -28.77 -12.43
N TRP A 485 18.23 -29.64 -11.83
CA TRP A 485 18.74 -30.81 -11.11
C TRP A 485 19.49 -31.76 -12.05
N GLU A 486 20.76 -31.98 -11.74
CA GLU A 486 21.68 -32.77 -12.55
C GLU A 486 22.14 -34.00 -11.78
N GLU A 487 22.08 -35.15 -12.44
CA GLU A 487 22.64 -36.40 -11.95
C GLU A 487 23.48 -37.05 -13.07
N ASN A 488 24.73 -37.41 -12.77
CA ASN A 488 25.67 -37.98 -13.75
C ASN A 488 25.91 -37.13 -15.01
N GLY A 489 25.78 -35.79 -14.92
CA GLY A 489 25.96 -34.88 -16.05
C GLY A 489 24.71 -34.69 -16.92
N GLU A 490 23.57 -35.26 -16.53
CA GLU A 490 22.30 -35.14 -17.24
C GLU A 490 21.24 -34.44 -16.38
N ARG A 491 20.47 -33.53 -17.00
CA ARG A 491 19.37 -32.85 -16.33
C ARG A 491 18.14 -33.74 -16.27
N LEU A 492 17.96 -34.37 -15.10
CA LEU A 492 17.04 -35.47 -14.87
C LEU A 492 15.58 -35.17 -15.26
N PHE A 493 15.12 -33.94 -15.00
CA PHE A 493 13.71 -33.55 -15.15
C PHE A 493 13.44 -32.59 -16.32
N GLN A 494 14.47 -32.09 -17.01
CA GLN A 494 14.31 -30.98 -17.97
C GLN A 494 13.42 -31.37 -19.15
N GLU A 495 13.63 -32.54 -19.76
CA GLU A 495 12.77 -33.03 -20.85
C GLU A 495 11.34 -33.36 -20.39
N ALA A 496 11.19 -33.83 -19.14
CA ALA A 496 9.88 -34.07 -18.55
C ALA A 496 9.13 -32.75 -18.29
N LEU A 497 9.84 -31.70 -17.86
CA LEU A 497 9.30 -30.36 -17.68
C LEU A 497 8.80 -29.76 -19.00
N GLN A 498 9.56 -29.92 -20.09
CA GLN A 498 9.12 -29.51 -21.41
C GLN A 498 7.80 -30.20 -21.82
N ARG A 499 7.74 -31.53 -21.72
CA ARG A 499 6.51 -32.30 -22.02
C ARG A 499 5.34 -31.91 -21.13
N PHE A 500 5.59 -31.62 -19.85
CA PHE A 500 4.57 -31.18 -18.91
C PHE A 500 3.98 -29.82 -19.32
N MET A 501 4.81 -28.88 -19.75
CA MET A 501 4.37 -27.57 -20.26
C MET A 501 3.52 -27.71 -21.54
N GLU A 502 3.96 -28.53 -22.50
CA GLU A 502 3.24 -28.82 -23.73
C GLU A 502 1.88 -29.49 -23.47
N GLY A 503 1.81 -30.33 -22.43
CA GLY A 503 0.61 -31.05 -22.02
C GLY A 503 -0.41 -30.23 -21.23
N GLY A 504 -0.12 -28.97 -20.85
CA GLY A 504 -0.93 -28.17 -19.93
C GLY A 504 -2.43 -28.09 -20.28
N ARG A 505 -2.79 -27.97 -21.57
CA ARG A 505 -4.19 -27.95 -22.03
C ARG A 505 -4.97 -29.23 -21.76
N SER A 506 -4.28 -30.37 -21.68
CA SER A 506 -4.90 -31.70 -21.47
C SER A 506 -5.19 -31.99 -20.00
N ARG A 507 -4.70 -31.16 -19.08
CA ARG A 507 -4.83 -31.30 -17.63
C ARG A 507 -6.23 -30.91 -17.14
N ARG A 508 -7.24 -31.74 -17.42
CA ARG A 508 -8.57 -31.59 -16.79
C ARG A 508 -8.69 -32.50 -15.56
N GLY A 509 -8.94 -31.90 -14.40
CA GLY A 509 -9.49 -32.58 -13.22
C GLY A 509 -8.52 -33.22 -12.23
N GLU A 510 -7.27 -33.52 -12.63
CA GLU A 510 -6.32 -34.29 -11.78
C GLU A 510 -4.90 -33.69 -11.84
N PRO A 511 -4.61 -32.58 -11.13
CA PRO A 511 -3.31 -31.93 -11.17
C PRO A 511 -2.15 -32.78 -10.61
N LEU A 512 -2.41 -33.52 -9.53
CA LEU A 512 -1.43 -34.38 -8.86
C LEU A 512 -1.05 -35.58 -9.74
N ASP A 513 -2.03 -36.36 -10.20
CA ASP A 513 -1.81 -37.50 -11.09
C ASP A 513 -1.12 -37.10 -12.39
N PHE A 514 -1.38 -35.88 -12.89
CA PHE A 514 -0.66 -35.35 -14.04
C PHE A 514 0.80 -35.05 -13.72
N PHE A 515 1.09 -34.47 -12.55
CA PHE A 515 2.46 -34.23 -12.08
C PHE A 515 3.23 -35.53 -11.86
N GLU A 516 2.65 -36.47 -11.11
CA GLU A 516 3.28 -37.76 -10.80
C GLU A 516 3.62 -38.54 -12.07
N ARG A 517 2.73 -38.57 -13.07
CA ARG A 517 3.02 -39.23 -14.35
C ARG A 517 4.20 -38.64 -15.13
N HIS A 518 4.60 -37.40 -14.86
CA HIS A 518 5.73 -36.76 -15.55
C HIS A 518 7.02 -36.84 -14.73
N TYR A 519 6.94 -36.77 -13.41
CA TYR A 519 8.12 -36.59 -12.56
C TYR A 519 8.34 -37.73 -11.57
N CYS A 520 7.35 -38.63 -11.40
CA CYS A 520 7.36 -39.76 -10.49
C CYS A 520 7.05 -41.07 -11.25
N ASP A 521 7.67 -41.26 -12.43
CA ASP A 521 7.38 -42.36 -13.35
C ASP A 521 8.35 -43.55 -13.22
N GLY A 522 9.34 -43.48 -12.32
CA GLY A 522 10.38 -44.49 -12.12
C GLY A 522 11.33 -44.66 -13.31
N LYS A 523 11.33 -43.74 -14.28
CA LYS A 523 12.16 -43.83 -15.50
C LYS A 523 13.34 -42.87 -15.44
N ASP A 524 14.44 -43.26 -16.07
CA ASP A 524 15.64 -42.45 -16.25
C ASP A 524 16.23 -41.88 -14.93
N GLY A 525 16.01 -42.56 -13.80
CA GLY A 525 16.47 -42.10 -12.47
C GLY A 525 15.48 -41.24 -11.70
N ARG A 526 14.32 -40.91 -12.30
CA ARG A 526 13.24 -40.23 -11.60
C ARG A 526 12.60 -41.15 -10.54
N PRO A 527 12.09 -40.59 -9.43
CA PRO A 527 11.29 -41.32 -8.44
C PRO A 527 10.18 -42.13 -9.11
#